data_AF-A0A2N6N739-F1
#
_entry.id   AF-A0A2N6N739-F1
#
_cell.length_a   1.000
_cell.length_b   1.000
_cell.length_c   1.000
_cell.angle_alpha   90.00
_cell.angle_beta   90.00
_cell.angle_gamma   90.00
#
_symmetry.space_group_name_H-M   'P 1'
#
loop_
_entity.id
_entity.type
_entity.pdbx_description
1 polymer ?
#
loop_
_entity_poly.entity_id
_entity_poly.type
_entity_poly.pdbx_seq_one_letter_code
_entity_poly.pdbx_strand_id
1 'polypeptide(L)' 'MKITNELRNKTKAEIKKELLELLKEQFNLRMQKSMGEVSRSHLYKQVRRNIARVKTLLKEKERTV' A
#
# COMPACT_ATOMS: atom_id res chain seq x y z
N MET A 1 2.98 -13.48 -4.68
CA MET A 1 2.72 -12.91 -3.34
C MET A 1 4.07 -12.54 -2.73
N LYS A 2 4.56 -11.30 -2.95
CA LYS A 2 5.93 -10.88 -2.55
C LYS A 2 5.96 -9.94 -1.34
N ILE A 3 4.95 -9.08 -1.20
CA ILE A 3 4.95 -7.96 -0.25
C ILE A 3 4.82 -8.40 1.23
N THR A 4 4.17 -9.53 1.54
CA THR A 4 3.89 -9.91 2.95
C THR A 4 5.11 -10.41 3.72
N ASN A 5 6.06 -11.06 3.04
CA ASN A 5 7.26 -11.59 3.71
C ASN A 5 8.31 -10.49 3.91
N GLU A 6 8.47 -9.60 2.93
CA GLU A 6 9.43 -8.49 2.99
C GLU A 6 9.03 -7.42 4.01
N LEU A 7 7.74 -7.13 4.16
CA LEU A 7 7.25 -6.12 5.13
C LEU A 7 7.35 -6.57 6.60
N ARG A 8 7.39 -7.88 6.88
CA ARG A 8 7.48 -8.39 8.27
C ARG A 8 8.82 -8.05 8.92
N ASN A 9 9.89 -8.04 8.13
CA ASN A 9 11.25 -7.74 8.60
C ASN A 9 11.52 -6.23 8.77
N LYS A 10 10.70 -5.36 8.17
CA LYS A 10 10.86 -3.90 8.25
C LYS A 10 10.39 -3.32 9.58
N THR A 11 10.97 -2.20 9.99
CA THR A 11 10.59 -1.50 11.24
C THR A 11 9.25 -0.77 11.12
N LYS A 12 8.61 -0.44 12.25
CA LYS A 12 7.32 0.31 12.25
C LYS A 12 7.42 1.64 11.48
N ALA A 13 8.58 2.29 11.49
CA ALA A 13 8.83 3.54 10.76
C ALA A 13 8.86 3.34 9.25
N GLU A 14 9.55 2.30 8.77
CA GLU A 14 9.62 1.96 7.34
C GLU A 14 8.25 1.56 6.78
N ILE A 15 7.47 0.79 7.55
CA ILE A 15 6.11 0.39 7.16
C ILE A 15 5.20 1.63 7.01
N LYS A 16 5.36 2.64 7.88
CA LYS A 16 4.65 3.93 7.75
C LYS A 16 5.11 4.73 6.53
N LYS A 17 6.40 4.71 6.20
CA LYS A 17 6.94 5.36 5.00
C LYS A 17 6.36 4.72 3.73
N GLU A 18 6.31 3.41 3.68
CA GLU A 18 5.77 2.64 2.56
C GLU A 18 4.25 2.84 2.41
N LEU A 19 3.52 3.02 3.52
CA LEU A 19 2.12 3.43 3.50
C LEU A 19 1.94 4.79 2.80
N LEU A 20 2.80 5.77 3.09
CA LEU A 20 2.74 7.10 2.47
C LEU A 20 3.04 7.04 0.96
N GLU A 21 4.00 6.20 0.55
CA GLU A 21 4.32 5.98 -0.86
C GLU A 21 3.13 5.35 -1.61
N LEU A 22 2.50 4.32 -1.04
CA LEU A 22 1.31 3.69 -1.60
C LEU A 22 0.11 4.65 -1.69
N LEU A 23 -0.03 5.58 -0.73
CA LEU A 23 -1.07 6.61 -0.77
C LEU A 23 -0.83 7.64 -1.88
N LYS A 24 0.42 8.04 -2.11
CA LYS A 24 0.79 8.89 -3.26
C LYS A 24 0.51 8.18 -4.58
N GLU A 25 0.86 6.91 -4.68
CA GLU A 25 0.57 6.10 -5.87
C GLU A 25 -0.94 5.97 -6.11
N GLN A 26 -1.73 5.76 -5.05
CA GLN A 26 -3.20 5.77 -5.14
C GLN A 26 -3.75 7.12 -5.63
N PHE A 27 -3.18 8.24 -5.18
CA PHE A 27 -3.57 9.57 -5.61
C PHE A 27 -3.25 9.78 -7.10
N ASN A 28 -2.05 9.42 -7.53
CA ASN A 28 -1.64 9.49 -8.94
C ASN A 28 -2.55 8.66 -9.84
N LEU A 29 -2.89 7.42 -9.43
CA LEU A 29 -3.83 6.57 -10.17
C LEU A 29 -5.24 7.16 -10.22
N ARG A 30 -5.67 7.88 -9.18
CA ARG A 30 -6.97 8.57 -9.15
C ARG A 30 -6.97 9.76 -10.11
N MET A 31 -5.88 10.53 -10.13
CA MET A 31 -5.69 11.64 -11.06
C MET A 31 -5.67 11.16 -12.50
N GLN A 32 -4.90 10.12 -12.82
CA GLN A 32 -4.87 9.50 -14.16
C GLN A 32 -6.26 9.03 -14.60
N LYS A 33 -7.03 8.41 -13.70
CA LYS A 33 -8.42 8.03 -13.98
C LYS A 33 -9.30 9.25 -14.26
N SER A 34 -9.10 10.36 -13.55
CA SER A 34 -9.84 11.60 -13.76
C SER A 34 -9.47 12.31 -15.06
N MET A 35 -8.24 12.15 -15.53
CA MET A 35 -7.75 12.74 -16.78
C MET A 35 -8.20 11.97 -18.03
N GLY A 36 -8.96 10.87 -17.88
CA GLY A 36 -9.52 10.11 -18.99
C GLY A 36 -8.53 9.15 -19.66
N GLU A 37 -7.30 9.04 -19.17
CA GLU A 37 -6.39 7.99 -19.61
C GLU A 37 -6.91 6.61 -19.14
N VAL A 38 -6.67 5.59 -19.96
CA VAL A 38 -7.03 4.20 -19.67
C VAL A 38 -6.16 3.72 -18.50
N SER A 39 -6.61 4.06 -17.29
CA SER A 39 -5.96 3.65 -16.05
C SER A 39 -6.00 2.14 -15.97
N ARG A 40 -4.84 1.54 -15.77
CA ARG A 40 -4.66 0.10 -15.52
C ARG A 40 -5.48 -0.30 -14.29
N SER A 41 -6.74 -0.68 -14.50
CA SER A 41 -7.74 -0.92 -13.44
C SER A 41 -7.32 -2.01 -12.43
N HIS A 42 -6.47 -2.93 -12.87
CA HIS A 42 -5.83 -3.93 -12.02
C HIS A 42 -4.88 -3.32 -10.99
N LEU A 43 -4.13 -2.26 -11.34
CA LEU A 43 -3.23 -1.56 -10.41
C LEU A 43 -4.01 -0.88 -9.29
N TYR A 44 -5.18 -0.31 -9.58
CA TYR A 44 -6.03 0.28 -8.54
C TYR A 44 -6.50 -0.75 -7.50
N LYS A 45 -6.82 -1.98 -7.93
CA LYS A 45 -7.14 -3.09 -7.01
C LYS A 45 -5.90 -3.56 -6.25
N GLN A 46 -4.74 -3.57 -6.89
CA GLN A 46 -3.47 -3.98 -6.28
C GLN A 46 -3.00 -3.00 -5.20
N VAL A 47 -2.98 -1.70 -5.49
CA VAL A 47 -2.59 -0.65 -4.53
C VAL A 47 -3.53 -0.65 -3.31
N ARG A 48 -4.84 -0.76 -3.50
CA ARG A 48 -5.79 -0.89 -2.38
C ARG A 48 -5.52 -2.11 -1.50
N ARG A 49 -5.24 -3.27 -2.10
CA ARG A 49 -4.88 -4.50 -1.35
C ARG A 49 -3.56 -4.34 -0.61
N ASN A 50 -2.58 -3.64 -1.19
CA ASN A 50 -1.29 -3.39 -0.56
C ASN A 50 -1.44 -2.47 0.66
N ILE A 51 -2.21 -1.39 0.55
CA ILE A 51 -2.52 -0.49 1.68
C ILE A 51 -3.19 -1.28 2.82
N ALA A 52 -4.16 -2.14 2.50
CA ALA A 52 -4.83 -2.96 3.50
C ALA A 52 -3.85 -3.89 4.23
N ARG A 53 -2.97 -4.59 3.50
CA ARG A 53 -1.95 -5.47 4.08
C ARG A 53 -0.97 -4.74 4.98
N VAL A 54 -0.51 -3.55 4.56
CA VAL A 54 0.39 -2.69 5.35
C VAL A 54 -0.28 -2.29 6.67
N LYS A 55 -1.55 -1.88 6.63
CA LYS A 55 -2.32 -1.55 7.83
C LYS A 55 -2.52 -2.76 8.75
N THR A 56 -2.80 -3.95 8.19
CA THR A 56 -2.91 -5.18 8.97
C THR A 56 -1.59 -5.53 9.66
N LEU A 57 -0.46 -5.43 8.96
CA LEU A 57 0.87 -5.69 9.54
C LEU A 57 1.24 -4.69 10.65
N LEU A 58 0.88 -3.41 10.49
CA LEU A 58 1.03 -2.42 11.57
C LEU A 58 0.24 -2.87 12.81
N LYS A 59 -1.01 -3.31 12.63
CA LYS A 59 -1.85 -3.77 13.72
C LYS A 59 -1.36 -5.06 14.37
N GLU A 60 -0.84 -6.00 13.58
CA GLU A 60 -0.19 -7.21 14.08
C GLU A 60 1.03 -6.85 14.95
N LYS A 61 1.90 -5.93 14.49
CA LYS A 61 3.06 -5.46 15.27
C LYS A 61 2.70 -4.60 16.49
N GLU A 62 1.50 -4.01 16.53
CA GLU A 62 0.98 -3.35 17.73
C GLU A 62 0.42 -4.34 18.75
N ARG A 63 -0.10 -5.49 18.29
CA ARG A 63 -0.72 -6.51 19.16
C ARG A 63 0.30 -7.47 19.76
N THR A 64 1.42 -7.72 19.08
CA THR A 64 2.45 -8.67 19.52
C THR A 64 3.48 -8.05 20.49
N VAL A 65 3.46 -6.73 20.67
CA VAL A 65 4.25 -6.01 21.70
C VAL A 65 3.34 -5.73 22.88
#